data_AF-A0A533S6A4-F1
#
_entry.id   AF-A0A533S6A4-F1
#
_cell.length_a   1.000
_cell.length_b   1.000
_cell.length_c   1.000
_cell.angle_alpha   90.00
_cell.angle_beta   90.00
_cell.angle_gamma   90.00
#
_symmetry.space_group_name_H-M   'P 1'
#
loop_
_entity.id
_entity.type
_entity.pdbx_description
1 polymer ?
#
loop_
_entity_poly.entity_id
_entity_poly.type
_entity_poly.pdbx_seq_one_letter_code
_entity_poly.pdbx_strand_id
1 'polypeptide(L)'
;ENAALKARAYAAASGLPALADDSGLEVDALGGAPGLHSARYSPQPNASDADRRVLLLANLRGKPRPWAAHFHCSVAIALPDGTLRFSEGQVYGEILPVERGSNGFGYDALFLLAELGRTMAELSGEEKNTLSHRARAVHAALPVLRQLLGGD
;
A
#
# COMPACT_ATOMS: atom_id res chain seq x y z
N GLU A 1 3.92 -2.47 11.98
CA GLU A 1 4.37 -1.69 13.15
C GLU A 1 4.05 -0.20 13.05
N ASN A 2 4.43 0.48 11.96
CA ASN A 2 4.20 1.93 11.79
C ASN A 2 2.73 2.37 11.91
N ALA A 3 1.78 1.60 11.35
CA ALA A 3 0.35 1.93 11.44
C ALA A 3 -0.14 2.00 12.90
N ALA A 4 0.30 1.06 13.75
CA ALA A 4 -0.08 1.00 15.16
C ALA A 4 0.43 2.21 15.94
N LEU A 5 1.68 2.60 15.72
CA LEU A 5 2.30 3.76 16.38
C LEU A 5 1.52 5.05 16.07
N LYS A 6 1.19 5.28 14.79
CA LYS A 6 0.37 6.43 14.37
C LYS A 6 -1.02 6.38 15.00
N ALA A 7 -1.73 5.26 14.89
CA ALA A 7 -3.09 5.12 15.42
C ALA A 7 -3.15 5.36 16.93
N ARG A 8 -2.25 4.73 17.71
CA ARG A 8 -2.16 4.93 19.16
C ARG A 8 -1.88 6.39 19.53
N ALA A 9 -0.92 7.02 18.86
CA ALA A 9 -0.57 8.41 19.13
C ALA A 9 -1.77 9.35 18.89
N TYR A 10 -2.50 9.16 17.78
CA TYR A 10 -3.67 9.97 17.46
C TYR A 10 -4.84 9.70 18.41
N ALA A 11 -5.09 8.43 18.78
CA ALA A 11 -6.16 8.10 19.74
C ALA A 11 -5.87 8.71 21.12
N ALA A 12 -4.63 8.60 21.61
CA ALA A 12 -4.22 9.17 22.89
C ALA A 12 -4.30 10.70 22.89
N ALA A 13 -3.88 11.35 21.81
CA ALA A 13 -3.89 12.81 21.72
C ALA A 13 -5.29 13.41 21.57
N SER A 14 -6.19 12.71 20.85
CA SER A 14 -7.54 13.22 20.54
C SER A 14 -8.61 12.78 21.53
N GLY A 15 -8.40 11.68 22.25
CA GLY A 15 -9.46 11.04 23.04
C GLY A 15 -10.55 10.40 22.18
N LEU A 16 -10.31 10.21 20.88
CA LEU A 16 -11.24 9.60 19.93
C LEU A 16 -10.66 8.30 19.33
N PRO A 17 -11.50 7.40 18.79
CA PRO A 17 -11.04 6.32 17.92
C PRO A 17 -10.19 6.88 16.77
N ALA A 18 -9.03 6.26 16.51
CA ALA A 18 -8.13 6.67 15.43
C ALA A 18 -7.79 5.50 14.51
N LEU A 19 -7.77 5.80 13.21
CA LEU A 19 -7.37 4.87 12.16
C LEU A 19 -6.10 5.39 11.49
N ALA A 20 -5.13 4.50 11.27
CA ALA A 20 -3.94 4.82 10.49
C ALA A 20 -3.55 3.65 9.59
N ASP A 21 -3.02 3.94 8.40
CA ASP A 21 -2.48 2.93 7.49
C ASP A 21 -0.95 3.02 7.32
N ASP A 22 -0.38 1.91 6.89
CA ASP A 22 0.97 1.82 6.33
C ASP A 22 0.93 0.87 5.13
N SER A 23 1.51 1.31 4.01
CA SER A 23 1.43 0.60 2.74
C SER A 23 2.82 0.42 2.12
N GLY A 24 3.01 -0.69 1.40
CA GLY A 24 4.26 -1.00 0.73
C GLY A 24 4.06 -1.85 -0.52
N LEU A 25 5.00 -1.76 -1.45
CA LEU A 25 5.17 -2.65 -2.59
C LEU A 25 6.23 -3.70 -2.23
N GLU A 26 5.93 -4.96 -2.47
CA GLU A 26 6.86 -6.07 -2.33
C GLU A 26 7.06 -6.75 -3.67
N VAL A 27 8.32 -6.99 -4.06
CA VAL A 27 8.66 -7.63 -5.33
C VAL A 27 9.46 -8.89 -5.07
N ASP A 28 8.95 -10.03 -5.53
CA ASP A 28 9.46 -11.37 -5.19
C ASP A 28 10.91 -11.55 -5.66
N ALA A 29 11.21 -11.08 -6.87
CA ALA A 29 12.56 -11.16 -7.46
C ALA A 29 13.63 -10.35 -6.69
N LEU A 30 13.19 -9.45 -5.80
CA LEU A 30 14.03 -8.64 -4.91
C LEU A 30 13.91 -9.09 -3.44
N GLY A 31 13.33 -10.26 -3.17
CA GLY A 31 13.14 -10.76 -1.80
C GLY A 31 12.20 -9.88 -0.97
N GLY A 32 11.19 -9.27 -1.61
CA GLY A 32 10.22 -8.41 -0.94
C GLY A 32 10.58 -6.93 -0.91
N ALA A 33 11.76 -6.51 -1.40
CA ALA A 33 12.05 -5.09 -1.54
C ALA A 33 11.14 -4.44 -2.62
N PRO A 34 10.72 -3.17 -2.48
CA PRO A 34 11.13 -2.21 -1.43
C PRO A 34 10.46 -2.37 -0.05
N GLY A 35 9.35 -3.11 0.05
CA GLY A 35 8.63 -3.41 1.29
C GLY A 35 8.27 -2.15 2.09
N LEU A 36 8.53 -2.17 3.39
CA LEU A 36 8.29 -1.03 4.30
C LEU A 36 9.03 0.26 3.90
N HIS A 37 10.11 0.13 3.10
CA HIS A 37 10.89 1.27 2.62
C HIS A 37 10.33 1.85 1.31
N SER A 38 9.15 1.42 0.85
CA SER A 38 8.54 1.86 -0.41
C SER A 38 8.55 3.37 -0.66
N ALA A 39 8.26 4.19 0.35
CA ALA A 39 8.28 5.66 0.24
C ALA A 39 9.70 6.26 0.31
N ARG A 40 10.68 5.50 0.80
CA ARG A 40 12.09 5.90 1.03
C ARG A 40 13.07 5.00 0.27
N TYR A 41 12.61 4.38 -0.80
CA TYR A 41 13.38 3.33 -1.47
C TYR A 41 14.62 3.89 -2.18
N SER A 42 14.47 5.07 -2.78
CA SER A 42 15.60 5.83 -3.30
C SER A 42 16.32 6.52 -2.14
N PRO A 43 17.65 6.37 -2.01
CA PRO A 43 18.44 7.04 -0.98
C PRO A 43 18.66 8.52 -1.27
N GLN A 44 18.21 9.03 -2.43
CA GLN A 44 18.38 10.43 -2.79
C GLN A 44 17.53 11.32 -1.87
N PRO A 45 18.08 12.46 -1.42
CA PRO A 45 17.30 13.47 -0.70
C PRO A 45 16.12 13.93 -1.57
N ASN A 46 14.92 13.99 -0.98
CA ASN A 46 13.69 14.42 -1.64
C ASN A 46 13.33 13.61 -2.92
N ALA A 47 13.69 12.32 -2.96
CA ALA A 47 13.42 11.45 -4.11
C ALA A 47 11.93 11.45 -4.51
N SER A 48 11.69 11.76 -5.79
CA SER A 48 10.37 11.71 -6.40
C SER A 48 9.90 10.27 -6.64
N ASP A 49 8.63 10.11 -7.00
CA ASP A 49 8.07 8.82 -7.39
C ASP A 49 8.80 8.23 -8.60
N ALA A 50 9.19 9.07 -9.55
CA ALA A 50 9.96 8.68 -10.72
C ALA A 50 11.35 8.14 -10.32
N ASP A 51 12.04 8.78 -9.39
CA ASP A 51 13.35 8.32 -8.92
C ASP A 51 13.27 6.93 -8.27
N ARG A 52 12.20 6.68 -7.50
CA ARG A 52 11.96 5.37 -6.87
C ARG A 52 11.64 4.30 -7.91
N ARG A 53 10.87 4.62 -8.95
CA ARG A 53 10.59 3.71 -10.07
C ARG A 53 11.83 3.39 -10.89
N VAL A 54 12.66 4.38 -11.19
CA VAL A 54 13.95 4.18 -11.89
C VAL A 54 14.85 3.22 -11.10
N LEU A 55 14.99 3.43 -9.78
CA LEU A 55 15.78 2.52 -8.94
C LEU A 55 15.20 1.11 -8.88
N LEU A 56 13.87 0.97 -8.83
CA LEU A 56 13.21 -0.33 -8.85
C LEU A 56 13.55 -1.10 -10.14
N LEU A 57 13.40 -0.45 -11.29
CA LEU A 57 13.72 -1.05 -12.59
C LEU A 57 15.21 -1.39 -12.72
N ALA A 58 16.09 -0.53 -12.20
CA ALA A 58 17.53 -0.80 -12.18
C ALA A 58 17.86 -2.07 -11.38
N ASN A 59 17.24 -2.25 -10.20
CA ASN A 59 17.47 -3.42 -9.34
C ASN A 59 16.86 -4.71 -9.91
N LEU A 60 15.82 -4.59 -10.75
CA LEU A 60 15.20 -5.72 -11.45
C LEU A 60 15.95 -6.12 -12.73
N ARG A 61 16.88 -5.29 -13.21
CA ARG A 61 17.65 -5.57 -14.43
C ARG A 61 18.39 -6.91 -14.31
N GLY A 62 18.17 -7.79 -15.28
CA GLY A 62 18.78 -9.12 -15.33
C GLY A 62 18.08 -10.18 -14.45
N LYS A 63 17.02 -9.83 -13.71
CA LYS A 63 16.17 -10.80 -13.02
C LYS A 63 15.20 -11.47 -14.01
N PRO A 64 14.91 -12.78 -13.86
CA PRO A 64 13.95 -13.46 -14.73
C PRO A 64 12.56 -12.84 -14.60
N ARG A 65 11.81 -12.84 -15.71
CA ARG A 65 10.42 -12.39 -15.76
C ARG A 65 9.45 -13.58 -15.69
N PRO A 66 8.20 -13.39 -15.24
CA PRO A 66 7.59 -12.13 -14.77
C PRO A 66 8.15 -11.66 -13.42
N TRP A 67 8.10 -10.36 -13.17
CA TRP A 67 8.47 -9.78 -11.86
C TRP A 67 7.22 -9.69 -10.99
N ALA A 68 6.84 -10.84 -10.41
CA ALA A 68 5.72 -10.92 -9.49
C ALA A 68 5.90 -9.94 -8.32
N ALA A 69 4.82 -9.25 -7.98
CA ALA A 69 4.79 -8.25 -6.94
C ALA A 69 3.41 -8.14 -6.31
N HIS A 70 3.34 -7.54 -5.14
CA HIS A 70 2.07 -7.19 -4.54
C HIS A 70 2.20 -5.89 -3.74
N PHE A 71 1.12 -5.12 -3.72
CA PHE A 71 0.98 -4.08 -2.71
C PHE A 71 0.29 -4.66 -1.48
N HIS A 72 0.79 -4.27 -0.31
CA HIS A 72 0.22 -4.58 0.99
C HIS A 72 -0.17 -3.27 1.70
N CYS A 73 -1.34 -3.26 2.34
CA CYS A 73 -1.78 -2.21 3.27
C CYS A 73 -2.17 -2.86 4.59
N SER A 74 -1.61 -2.35 5.69
CA SER A 74 -2.08 -2.65 7.04
C SER A 74 -2.77 -1.41 7.60
N VAL A 75 -3.99 -1.58 8.09
CA VAL A 75 -4.79 -0.57 8.78
C VAL A 75 -4.82 -0.92 10.25
N ALA A 76 -4.42 0.01 11.11
CA ALA A 76 -4.53 -0.08 12.55
C ALA A 76 -5.67 0.81 13.05
N ILE A 77 -6.51 0.25 13.93
CA ILE A 77 -7.60 0.95 14.61
C ILE A 77 -7.28 0.96 16.10
N ALA A 78 -7.13 2.15 16.68
CA ALA A 78 -6.86 2.34 18.11
C ALA A 78 -8.02 3.07 18.78
N LEU A 79 -8.38 2.64 19.99
CA LEU A 79 -9.30 3.35 20.88
C LEU A 79 -8.53 4.02 22.03
N PRO A 80 -9.11 5.07 22.66
CA PRO A 80 -8.49 5.75 23.80
C PRO A 80 -8.24 4.86 25.02
N ASP A 81 -8.98 3.76 25.17
CA ASP A 81 -8.82 2.78 26.24
C ASP A 81 -7.60 1.85 26.05
N GLY A 82 -6.85 2.01 24.96
CA GLY A 82 -5.68 1.22 24.61
C GLY A 82 -5.96 0.01 23.72
N THR A 83 -7.24 -0.27 23.39
CA THR A 83 -7.65 -1.29 22.43
C THR A 83 -7.00 -1.02 21.07
N LEU A 84 -6.47 -2.08 20.46
CA LEU A 84 -5.86 -2.05 19.14
C LEU A 84 -6.39 -3.22 18.31
N ARG A 85 -6.75 -2.94 17.06
CA ARG A 85 -7.13 -3.95 16.06
C ARG A 85 -6.44 -3.64 14.74
N PHE A 86 -6.34 -4.66 13.91
CA PHE A 86 -5.72 -4.57 12.60
C PHE A 86 -6.63 -5.18 11.54
N SER A 87 -6.56 -4.62 10.34
CA SER A 87 -7.04 -5.23 9.12
C SER A 87 -5.98 -5.05 8.03
N GLU A 88 -6.05 -5.91 7.02
CA GLU A 88 -5.06 -5.91 5.95
C GLU A 88 -5.75 -6.02 4.60
N GLY A 89 -5.07 -5.53 3.58
CA GLY A 89 -5.51 -5.63 2.21
C GLY A 89 -4.30 -5.77 1.29
N GLN A 90 -4.44 -6.64 0.30
CA GLN A 90 -3.37 -6.92 -0.64
C GLN A 90 -3.92 -6.92 -2.06
N VAL A 91 -3.10 -6.50 -3.02
CA VAL A 91 -3.38 -6.67 -4.44
C VAL A 91 -2.13 -7.20 -5.12
N TYR A 92 -2.28 -8.31 -5.84
CA TYR A 92 -1.21 -8.99 -6.55
C TYR A 92 -1.15 -8.54 -7.99
N GLY A 93 0.05 -8.56 -8.56
CA GLY A 93 0.32 -8.08 -9.90
C GLY A 93 1.77 -8.32 -10.30
N GLU A 94 2.20 -7.56 -11.30
CA GLU A 94 3.55 -7.69 -11.87
C GLU A 94 4.16 -6.31 -12.10
N ILE A 95 5.49 -6.21 -11.98
CA ILE A 95 6.22 -5.00 -12.38
C ILE A 95 6.53 -5.06 -13.87
N LEU A 96 6.11 -4.01 -14.59
CA LEU A 96 6.44 -3.81 -15.99
C LEU A 96 7.83 -3.19 -16.17
N PRO A 97 8.49 -3.43 -17.32
CA PRO A 97 9.74 -2.75 -17.64
C PRO A 97 9.54 -1.30 -18.12
N VAL A 98 8.31 -0.92 -18.47
CA VAL A 98 7.96 0.39 -19.03
C VAL A 98 6.70 0.90 -18.33
N GLU A 99 6.71 2.18 -17.96
CA GLU A 99 5.58 2.86 -17.34
C GLU A 99 4.37 2.94 -18.29
N ARG A 100 3.17 2.74 -17.76
CA ARG A 100 1.90 2.97 -18.46
C ARG A 100 0.90 3.65 -17.53
N GLY A 101 0.10 4.56 -18.08
CA GLY A 101 -0.87 5.36 -17.33
C GLY A 101 -0.27 6.58 -16.64
N SER A 102 -1.13 7.48 -16.20
CA SER A 102 -0.75 8.76 -15.58
C SER A 102 -1.48 9.05 -14.26
N ASN A 103 -2.42 8.19 -13.85
CA ASN A 103 -3.15 8.37 -12.60
C ASN A 103 -2.38 7.78 -11.41
N GLY A 104 -2.75 8.19 -10.20
CA GLY A 104 -2.16 7.64 -8.98
C GLY A 104 -0.75 8.16 -8.69
N PHE A 105 0.03 7.34 -8.00
CA PHE A 105 1.33 7.75 -7.46
C PHE A 105 2.26 6.54 -7.22
N GLY A 106 3.48 6.82 -6.77
CA GLY A 106 4.46 5.81 -6.39
C GLY A 106 4.79 4.89 -7.56
N TYR A 107 4.49 3.60 -7.39
CA TYR A 107 4.82 2.54 -8.34
C TYR A 107 3.64 2.17 -9.26
N ASP A 108 2.52 2.89 -9.19
CA ASP A 108 1.29 2.56 -9.90
C ASP A 108 1.47 2.41 -11.41
N ALA A 109 2.34 3.23 -12.01
CA ALA A 109 2.62 3.20 -13.45
C ALA A 109 3.38 1.96 -13.91
N LEU A 110 4.01 1.23 -12.99
CA LEU A 110 4.71 -0.02 -13.28
C LEU A 110 3.93 -1.26 -12.82
N PHE A 111 2.94 -1.11 -11.94
CA PHE A 111 2.24 -2.24 -11.35
C PHE A 111 1.05 -2.69 -12.20
N LEU A 112 1.23 -3.78 -12.95
CA LEU A 112 0.22 -4.41 -13.79
C LEU A 112 -0.72 -5.29 -12.95
N LEU A 113 -2.03 -5.08 -13.11
CA LEU A 113 -3.06 -6.03 -12.70
C LEU A 113 -3.31 -7.01 -13.85
N ALA A 114 -2.73 -8.21 -13.75
CA ALA A 114 -2.76 -9.19 -14.85
C ALA A 114 -4.18 -9.50 -15.33
N GLU A 115 -5.14 -9.62 -14.41
CA GLU A 115 -6.55 -9.89 -14.71
C GLU A 115 -7.23 -8.79 -15.55
N LEU A 116 -6.75 -7.55 -15.47
CA LEU A 116 -7.31 -6.40 -16.19
C LEU A 116 -6.46 -5.96 -17.39
N GLY A 117 -5.24 -6.48 -17.53
CA GLY A 117 -4.27 -6.04 -18.54
C GLY A 117 -3.78 -4.58 -18.37
N ARG A 118 -4.21 -3.90 -17.31
CA ARG A 118 -3.99 -2.47 -17.02
C ARG A 118 -3.09 -2.29 -15.82
N THR A 119 -2.29 -1.22 -15.82
CA THR A 119 -1.56 -0.79 -14.62
C THR A 119 -2.49 -0.08 -13.64
N MET A 120 -2.06 0.01 -12.39
CA MET A 120 -2.76 0.81 -11.38
C MET A 120 -2.86 2.29 -11.75
N ALA A 121 -1.95 2.81 -12.59
CA ALA A 121 -2.01 4.19 -13.10
C ALA A 121 -2.93 4.36 -14.31
N GLU A 122 -3.41 3.27 -14.91
CA GLU A 122 -4.43 3.30 -15.96
C GLU A 122 -5.85 3.22 -15.40
N LEU A 123 -6.01 2.87 -14.12
CA LEU A 123 -7.30 2.86 -13.42
C LEU A 123 -7.81 4.27 -13.11
N SER A 124 -9.13 4.45 -13.13
CA SER A 124 -9.80 5.63 -12.61
C SER A 124 -9.73 5.68 -11.08
N GLY A 125 -10.01 6.84 -10.48
CA GLY A 125 -10.08 6.96 -9.02
C GLY A 125 -11.13 6.03 -8.40
N GLU A 126 -12.28 5.85 -9.07
CA GLU A 126 -13.36 4.96 -8.62
C GLU A 126 -12.95 3.49 -8.66
N GLU A 127 -12.28 3.07 -9.74
CA GLU A 127 -11.74 1.71 -9.87
C GLU A 127 -10.70 1.44 -8.76
N LYS A 128 -9.80 2.39 -8.47
CA LYS A 128 -8.80 2.24 -7.39
C LYS A 128 -9.42 2.19 -6.00
N ASN A 129 -10.49 2.94 -5.78
CA ASN A 129 -11.25 2.91 -4.52
C ASN A 129 -11.98 1.58 -4.29
N THR A 130 -12.02 0.70 -5.28
CA THR A 130 -12.60 -0.64 -5.18
C THR A 130 -11.54 -1.74 -5.18
N LEU A 131 -10.52 -1.59 -6.03
CA LEU A 131 -9.59 -2.68 -6.35
C LEU A 131 -8.27 -2.63 -5.56
N SER A 132 -7.88 -1.47 -5.03
CA SER A 132 -6.56 -1.31 -4.42
C SER A 132 -6.42 -2.07 -3.09
N HIS A 133 -5.16 -2.38 -2.74
CA HIS A 133 -4.78 -2.89 -1.42
C HIS A 133 -5.34 -2.03 -0.28
N ARG A 134 -5.31 -0.69 -0.40
CA ARG A 134 -5.88 0.22 0.61
C ARG A 134 -7.39 0.11 0.69
N ALA A 135 -8.11 0.08 -0.44
CA ALA A 135 -9.55 -0.13 -0.45
C ALA A 135 -9.92 -1.45 0.26
N ARG A 136 -9.23 -2.54 -0.08
CA ARG A 136 -9.41 -3.86 0.56
C ARG A 136 -9.15 -3.81 2.06
N ALA A 137 -8.09 -3.14 2.52
CA ALA A 137 -7.76 -3.02 3.93
C ALA A 137 -8.80 -2.22 4.72
N VAL A 138 -9.30 -1.12 4.13
CA VAL A 138 -10.36 -0.29 4.73
C VAL A 138 -11.68 -1.04 4.77
N HIS A 139 -12.06 -1.76 3.70
CA HIS A 139 -13.26 -2.60 3.72
C HIS A 139 -13.15 -3.72 4.76
N ALA A 140 -11.98 -4.33 4.93
CA ALA A 140 -11.73 -5.31 5.98
C ALA A 140 -11.77 -4.70 7.40
N ALA A 141 -11.52 -3.40 7.55
CA ALA A 141 -11.66 -2.67 8.81
C ALA A 141 -13.12 -2.37 9.20
N LEU A 142 -14.05 -2.29 8.24
CA LEU A 142 -15.46 -1.96 8.51
C LEU A 142 -16.14 -2.87 9.56
N PRO A 143 -16.08 -4.22 9.47
CA PRO A 143 -16.70 -5.07 10.51
C PRO A 143 -16.05 -4.86 11.88
N VAL A 144 -14.74 -4.61 11.94
CA VAL A 144 -14.01 -4.32 13.18
C VAL A 144 -14.49 -3.01 13.79
N LEU A 145 -14.63 -1.96 12.97
CA LEU A 145 -15.14 -0.67 13.42
C LEU A 145 -16.56 -0.76 13.97
N ARG A 146 -17.45 -1.51 13.31
CA ARG A 146 -18.83 -1.73 13.78
C ARG A 146 -18.84 -2.39 15.17
N GLN A 147 -18.05 -3.45 15.35
CA GLN A 147 -17.92 -4.13 16.64
C GLN A 147 -17.36 -3.23 17.74
N LEU A 148 -16.36 -2.40 17.43
CA LEU A 148 -15.72 -1.52 18.41
C LEU A 148 -16.59 -0.31 18.80
N LEU A 149 -17.43 0.18 17.89
CA LEU A 149 -18.23 1.39 18.09
C LEU A 149 -19.68 1.09 18.48
N GLY A 150 -20.04 -0.17 18.67
CA GLY A 150 -21.38 -0.58 19.10
C GLY A 150 -22.47 -0.35 18.03
N GLY A 151 -22.10 -0.37 16.75
CA GLY A 151 -23.07 -0.32 15.65
C GLY A 151 -23.47 -1.73 15.23
N ASP A 152 -24.70 -2.13 15.58
CA ASP A 152 -25.38 -3.30 15.01
C ASP A 152 -25.51 -3.18 13.47
#